data_AF-A0A964XSN7-F1
#
_entry.id   AF-A0A964XSN7-F1
#
_cell.length_a   1.000
_cell.length_b   1.000
_cell.length_c   1.000
_cell.angle_alpha   90.00
_cell.angle_beta   90.00
_cell.angle_gamma   90.00
#
_symmetry.space_group_name_H-M   'P 1'
#
loop_
_entity.id
_entity.type
_entity.pdbx_description
1 polymer ?
#
loop_
_entity_poly.entity_id
_entity_poly.type
_entity_poly.pdbx_seq_one_letter_code
_entity_poly.pdbx_strand_id
1 'polypeptide(L)'
;MASLHRSDRPHQEMNLLRSLELTLLNLRKKWPRGWPGLSLVFERCVQQLGYSLRPSGLRLQSVANCAAEVAQWLEQEGRRMHRRRCEPQYHNRLHMADTLVCMTLLLKAQRHMQTTSSSTTRRHEWLALLAMLAHDLLHDGSVNQYPAQLESRSVQALEPVMQRHGMLREDQAVVRHLILKTDPQCVRESHALVADRDFVVEDVDCLAVLVQEADILASTLTVTGLNLTQRLSAEWATSNPSMSRILLTHHGRLRFLEFGALFSSPASQWMGIQEARQAEMNSLRRELEARTDTALESVR
;
A
#
# COMPACT_ATOMS: atom_id res chain seq x y z
N MET A 1 6.33 -14.58 39.10
CA MET A 1 6.04 -13.14 38.99
C MET A 1 5.64 -12.81 37.56
N ALA A 2 4.38 -13.07 37.22
CA ALA A 2 3.79 -12.74 35.92
C ALA A 2 2.59 -11.83 36.20
N SER A 3 2.78 -10.53 36.05
CA SER A 3 1.70 -9.55 35.95
C SER A 3 2.31 -8.20 35.54
N LEU A 4 1.53 -7.41 34.81
CA LEU A 4 1.79 -6.08 34.24
C LEU A 4 2.29 -6.10 32.78
N HIS A 5 1.38 -6.19 31.80
CA HIS A 5 1.49 -5.54 30.46
C HIS A 5 0.16 -5.61 29.66
N ARG A 6 -0.98 -5.37 30.32
CA ARG A 6 -2.31 -5.33 29.66
C ARG A 6 -2.96 -3.95 29.57
N SER A 7 -2.42 -2.90 30.22
CA SER A 7 -3.08 -1.57 30.23
C SER A 7 -2.65 -0.60 29.13
N ASP A 8 -1.57 -0.86 28.38
CA ASP A 8 -1.02 0.11 27.39
C ASP A 8 -1.45 -0.15 25.94
N ARG A 9 -2.14 -1.28 25.67
CA ARG A 9 -2.50 -1.70 24.30
C ARG A 9 -3.42 -0.74 23.55
N PRO A 10 -4.58 -0.30 24.09
CA PRO A 10 -5.51 0.55 23.34
C PRO A 10 -4.94 1.93 23.02
N HIS A 11 -4.01 2.44 23.85
CA HIS A 11 -3.34 3.72 23.58
C HIS A 11 -2.33 3.63 22.43
N GLN A 12 -1.61 2.51 22.29
CA GLN A 12 -0.63 2.31 21.22
C GLN A 12 -1.29 2.05 19.85
N GLU A 13 -2.43 1.35 19.83
CA GLU A 13 -3.23 1.06 18.63
C GLU A 13 -3.77 2.35 17.98
N MET A 14 -4.49 3.16 18.76
CA MET A 14 -5.03 4.46 18.30
C MET A 14 -3.95 5.44 17.85
N ASN A 15 -2.73 5.31 18.39
CA ASN A 15 -1.61 6.17 18.02
C ASN A 15 -1.05 5.84 16.64
N LEU A 16 -1.04 4.57 16.20
CA LEU A 16 -0.45 4.21 14.91
C LEU A 16 -1.35 4.55 13.73
N LEU A 17 -2.66 4.28 13.80
CA LEU A 17 -3.60 4.68 12.74
C LEU A 17 -3.67 6.21 12.60
N ARG A 18 -3.76 6.94 13.71
CA ARG A 18 -3.74 8.41 13.69
C ARG A 18 -2.42 8.97 13.15
N SER A 19 -1.29 8.34 13.48
CA SER A 19 0.02 8.70 12.95
C SER A 19 0.09 8.46 11.44
N LEU A 20 -0.50 7.37 10.94
CA LEU A 20 -0.65 7.10 9.51
C LEU A 20 -1.40 8.24 8.83
N GLU A 21 -2.63 8.54 9.29
CA GLU A 21 -3.48 9.58 8.73
C GLU A 21 -2.76 10.94 8.68
N LEU A 22 -2.11 11.33 9.77
CA LEU A 22 -1.35 12.59 9.84
C LEU A 22 -0.17 12.60 8.85
N THR A 23 0.53 11.48 8.72
CA THR A 23 1.66 11.35 7.78
C THR A 23 1.19 11.48 6.33
N LEU A 24 0.11 10.77 5.97
CA LEU A 24 -0.50 10.82 4.64
C LEU A 24 -1.01 12.24 4.28
N LEU A 25 -1.62 12.94 5.24
CA LEU A 25 -2.03 14.34 5.07
C LEU A 25 -0.83 15.27 4.89
N ASN A 26 0.26 15.06 5.62
CA ASN A 26 1.48 15.86 5.51
C ASN A 26 2.16 15.69 4.14
N LEU A 27 2.19 14.47 3.59
CA LEU A 27 2.69 14.22 2.23
C LEU A 27 1.88 15.01 1.20
N ARG A 28 0.54 14.93 1.28
CA ARG A 28 -0.39 15.65 0.39
C ARG A 28 -0.25 17.16 0.49
N LYS A 29 -0.08 17.72 1.70
CA LYS A 29 0.12 19.16 1.92
C LYS A 29 1.35 19.71 1.17
N LYS A 30 2.35 18.87 0.94
CA LYS A 30 3.57 19.22 0.22
C LYS A 30 3.50 18.89 -1.27
N TRP A 31 2.55 18.08 -1.72
CA TRP A 31 2.45 17.66 -3.12
C TRP A 31 1.78 18.72 -4.03
N PRO A 32 2.25 18.92 -5.27
CA PRO A 32 3.53 18.47 -5.82
C PRO A 32 4.68 19.46 -5.57
N ARG A 33 4.40 20.72 -5.20
CA ARG A 33 5.39 21.82 -5.24
C ARG A 33 6.44 21.79 -4.12
N GLY A 34 6.05 21.34 -2.92
CA GLY A 34 6.94 21.17 -1.77
C GLY A 34 7.39 19.72 -1.56
N TRP A 35 7.22 18.87 -2.59
CA TRP A 35 7.47 17.44 -2.54
C TRP A 35 8.94 17.14 -2.16
N PRO A 36 9.19 16.39 -1.07
CA PRO A 36 10.56 16.10 -0.63
C PRO A 36 11.34 15.18 -1.56
N GLY A 37 10.67 14.41 -2.41
CA GLY A 37 11.27 13.35 -3.21
C GLY A 37 11.07 11.97 -2.59
N LEU A 38 10.86 10.97 -3.46
CA LEU A 38 10.62 9.59 -3.04
C LEU A 38 11.81 8.98 -2.27
N SER A 39 13.05 9.36 -2.62
CA SER A 39 14.25 8.92 -1.89
C SER A 39 14.21 9.31 -0.40
N LEU A 40 13.80 10.54 -0.07
CA LEU A 40 13.71 10.94 1.34
C LEU A 40 12.59 10.18 2.06
N VAL A 41 11.44 9.96 1.41
CA VAL A 41 10.35 9.17 2.02
C VAL A 41 10.84 7.75 2.32
N PHE A 42 11.46 7.09 1.35
CA PHE A 42 12.04 5.76 1.54
C PHE A 42 13.05 5.71 2.69
N GLU A 43 13.97 6.67 2.75
CA GLU A 43 14.95 6.75 3.86
C GLU A 43 14.28 6.88 5.22
N ARG A 44 13.21 7.68 5.32
CA ARG A 44 12.45 7.84 6.57
C ARG A 44 11.68 6.59 6.95
N CYS A 45 11.11 5.87 5.99
CA CYS A 45 10.49 4.56 6.21
C CYS A 45 11.49 3.56 6.79
N VAL A 46 12.68 3.43 6.20
CA VAL A 46 13.76 2.56 6.70
C VAL A 46 14.18 2.95 8.12
N GLN A 47 14.38 4.24 8.39
CA GLN A 47 14.74 4.74 9.72
C GLN A 47 13.63 4.47 10.74
N GLN A 48 12.35 4.59 10.36
CA GLN A 48 11.21 4.36 11.25
C GLN A 48 11.04 2.88 11.63
N LEU A 49 11.55 1.96 10.79
CA LEU A 49 11.72 0.53 11.11
C LEU A 49 12.95 0.26 12.01
N GLY A 50 13.75 1.27 12.32
CA GLY A 50 14.96 1.15 13.14
C GLY A 50 16.17 0.60 12.39
N TYR A 51 16.18 0.71 11.05
CA TYR A 51 17.25 0.16 10.21
C TYR A 51 18.24 1.22 9.75
N SER A 52 19.48 0.78 9.51
CA SER A 52 20.51 1.57 8.83
C SER A 52 20.26 1.55 7.32
N LEU A 53 20.44 2.69 6.65
CA LEU A 53 20.46 2.78 5.18
C LEU A 53 21.64 2.00 4.57
N ARG A 54 22.65 1.70 5.38
CA ARG A 54 23.79 0.84 5.03
C ARG A 54 23.79 -0.35 5.99
N PRO A 55 22.93 -1.35 5.74
CA PRO A 55 22.84 -2.53 6.60
C PRO A 55 24.13 -3.35 6.55
N SER A 56 24.46 -4.03 7.64
CA SER A 56 25.56 -5.00 7.64
C SER A 56 25.18 -6.26 6.85
N GLY A 57 26.17 -6.84 6.17
CA GLY A 57 26.02 -8.05 5.35
C GLY A 57 25.74 -7.74 3.88
N LEU A 58 26.51 -8.37 3.00
CA LEU A 58 26.46 -8.11 1.55
C LEU A 58 25.07 -8.31 0.95
N ARG A 59 24.37 -9.37 1.36
CA ARG A 59 23.03 -9.68 0.86
C ARG A 59 22.02 -8.57 1.11
N LEU A 60 21.96 -8.05 2.35
CA LEU A 60 21.02 -7.00 2.70
C LEU A 60 21.45 -5.64 2.12
N GLN A 61 22.77 -5.41 2.01
CA GLN A 61 23.32 -4.23 1.36
C GLN A 61 22.95 -4.17 -0.14
N SER A 62 22.93 -5.30 -0.85
CA SER A 62 22.45 -5.38 -2.24
C SER A 62 20.99 -4.96 -2.38
N VAL A 63 20.12 -5.43 -1.48
CA VAL A 63 18.69 -5.03 -1.47
C VAL A 63 18.56 -3.53 -1.18
N ALA A 64 19.30 -3.01 -0.19
CA ALA A 64 19.26 -1.61 0.18
C ALA A 64 19.75 -0.68 -0.95
N ASN A 65 20.84 -1.06 -1.62
CA ASN A 65 21.35 -0.31 -2.77
C ASN A 65 20.38 -0.33 -3.95
N CYS A 66 19.77 -1.48 -4.23
CA CYS A 66 18.74 -1.60 -5.26
C CYS A 66 17.54 -0.67 -4.95
N ALA A 67 17.01 -0.72 -3.73
CA ALA A 67 15.89 0.13 -3.32
C ALA A 67 16.23 1.63 -3.39
N ALA A 68 17.45 2.03 -2.99
CA ALA A 68 17.89 3.41 -3.11
C ALA A 68 17.96 3.87 -4.58
N GLU A 69 18.47 3.04 -5.50
CA GLU A 69 18.50 3.35 -6.93
C GLU A 69 17.08 3.45 -7.50
N VAL A 70 16.20 2.50 -7.19
CA VAL A 70 14.81 2.50 -7.66
C VAL A 70 14.06 3.74 -7.18
N ALA A 71 14.28 4.18 -5.94
CA ALA A 71 13.62 5.37 -5.40
C ALA A 71 14.05 6.64 -6.16
N GLN A 72 15.34 6.74 -6.49
CA GLN A 72 15.86 7.84 -7.31
C GLN A 72 15.32 7.78 -8.75
N TRP A 73 15.27 6.58 -9.33
CA TRP A 73 14.76 6.37 -10.68
C TRP A 73 13.29 6.77 -10.80
N LEU A 74 12.42 6.27 -9.91
CA LEU A 74 11.00 6.64 -9.89
C LEU A 74 10.78 8.13 -9.69
N GLU A 75 11.57 8.77 -8.82
CA GLU A 75 11.50 10.22 -8.64
C GLU A 75 11.84 10.96 -9.95
N GLN A 76 12.91 10.56 -10.64
CA GLN A 76 13.34 11.16 -11.90
C GLN A 76 12.31 10.93 -13.01
N GLU A 77 11.80 9.71 -13.11
CA GLU A 77 10.82 9.31 -14.11
C GLU A 77 9.49 10.03 -13.89
N GLY A 78 8.95 10.01 -12.67
CA GLY A 78 7.73 10.73 -12.34
C GLY A 78 7.87 12.24 -12.56
N ARG A 79 9.03 12.86 -12.26
CA ARG A 79 9.30 14.27 -12.64
C ARG A 79 9.31 14.49 -14.15
N ARG A 80 9.81 13.52 -14.92
CA ARG A 80 9.82 13.59 -16.39
C ARG A 80 8.39 13.51 -16.92
N MET A 81 7.60 12.56 -16.44
CA MET A 81 6.19 12.40 -16.79
C MET A 81 5.35 13.61 -16.37
N HIS A 82 5.58 14.15 -15.18
CA HIS A 82 4.89 15.34 -14.67
C HIS A 82 5.08 16.55 -15.58
N ARG A 83 6.33 16.81 -15.98
CA ARG A 83 6.68 17.91 -16.91
C ARG A 83 6.01 17.75 -18.27
N ARG A 84 5.81 16.50 -18.72
CA ARG A 84 5.10 16.16 -19.96
C ARG A 84 3.58 16.06 -19.77
N ARG A 85 3.06 16.29 -18.56
CA ARG A 85 1.65 16.15 -18.18
C ARG A 85 1.09 14.74 -18.46
N CYS A 86 1.93 13.72 -18.31
CA CYS A 86 1.57 12.32 -18.49
C CYS A 86 1.85 11.46 -17.25
N GLU A 87 2.20 12.06 -16.11
CA GLU A 87 2.23 11.33 -14.82
C GLU A 87 0.78 10.98 -14.45
N PRO A 88 0.46 9.71 -14.12
CA PRO A 88 -0.90 9.30 -13.78
C PRO A 88 -1.46 10.09 -12.58
N GLN A 89 -2.77 10.26 -12.52
CA GLN A 89 -3.38 11.08 -11.47
C GLN A 89 -3.36 10.38 -10.10
N TYR A 90 -3.50 9.06 -10.09
CA TYR A 90 -3.44 8.19 -8.91
C TYR A 90 -2.10 7.45 -8.84
N HIS A 91 -1.75 6.62 -9.82
CA HIS A 91 -0.54 5.77 -9.79
C HIS A 91 0.72 6.58 -10.11
N ASN A 92 1.12 7.45 -9.18
CA ASN A 92 2.25 8.37 -9.31
C ASN A 92 3.19 8.30 -8.10
N ARG A 93 4.19 9.19 -8.05
CA ARG A 93 5.18 9.23 -6.95
C ARG A 93 4.55 9.43 -5.57
N LEU A 94 3.40 10.10 -5.47
CA LEU A 94 2.70 10.25 -4.19
C LEU A 94 2.05 8.93 -3.75
N HIS A 95 1.46 8.17 -4.66
CA HIS A 95 0.95 6.81 -4.36
C HIS A 95 2.09 5.91 -3.88
N MET A 96 3.25 5.91 -4.55
CA MET A 96 4.41 5.11 -4.12
C MET A 96 4.87 5.47 -2.69
N ALA A 97 4.72 6.74 -2.30
CA ALA A 97 5.03 7.17 -0.94
C ALA A 97 3.95 6.80 0.07
N ASP A 98 2.68 6.87 -0.32
CA ASP A 98 1.56 6.41 0.50
C ASP A 98 1.75 4.91 0.82
N THR A 99 2.04 4.06 -0.18
CA THR A 99 2.24 2.61 0.02
C THR A 99 3.46 2.30 0.88
N LEU A 100 4.58 3.02 0.72
CA LEU A 100 5.76 2.88 1.58
C LEU A 100 5.45 3.20 3.06
N VAL A 101 4.70 4.28 3.31
CA VAL A 101 4.30 4.65 4.68
C VAL A 101 3.34 3.61 5.25
N CYS A 102 2.34 3.19 4.48
CA CYS A 102 1.39 2.15 4.86
C CYS A 102 2.11 0.83 5.20
N MET A 103 3.00 0.36 4.32
CA MET A 103 3.80 -0.85 4.55
C MET A 103 4.66 -0.71 5.81
N THR A 104 5.30 0.44 6.01
CA THR A 104 6.13 0.69 7.20
C THR A 104 5.33 0.55 8.50
N LEU A 105 4.11 1.09 8.55
CA LEU A 105 3.29 1.02 9.76
C LEU A 105 2.66 -0.35 9.95
N LEU A 106 2.27 -1.05 8.88
CA LEU A 106 1.82 -2.45 8.94
C LEU A 106 2.95 -3.36 9.46
N LEU A 107 4.18 -3.21 8.98
CA LEU A 107 5.33 -3.97 9.51
C LEU A 107 5.57 -3.68 10.99
N LYS A 108 5.47 -2.42 11.43
CA LYS A 108 5.59 -2.07 12.84
C LYS A 108 4.51 -2.71 13.69
N ALA A 109 3.26 -2.67 13.24
CA ALA A 109 2.15 -3.34 13.91
C ALA A 109 2.38 -4.86 13.96
N GLN A 110 2.84 -5.47 12.85
CA GLN A 110 3.11 -6.91 12.79
C GLN A 110 4.21 -7.32 13.78
N ARG A 111 5.26 -6.53 13.97
CA ARG A 111 6.31 -6.78 14.99
C ARG A 111 5.78 -6.77 16.42
N HIS A 112 4.69 -6.05 16.71
CA HIS A 112 4.07 -6.11 18.03
C HIS A 112 3.31 -7.43 18.24
N MET A 113 2.84 -8.04 17.15
CA MET A 113 2.11 -9.32 17.16
C MET A 113 3.05 -10.52 17.08
N GLN A 114 4.20 -10.38 16.39
CA GLN A 114 5.24 -11.40 16.34
C GLN A 114 6.12 -11.35 17.60
N THR A 115 6.31 -12.49 18.25
CA THR A 115 7.08 -12.60 19.50
C THR A 115 8.59 -12.72 19.27
N THR A 116 9.02 -13.00 18.04
CA THR A 116 10.44 -13.18 17.68
C THR A 116 10.79 -12.36 16.44
N SER A 117 11.94 -11.66 16.50
CA SER A 117 12.53 -10.95 15.36
C SER A 117 13.84 -11.65 15.01
N SER A 118 13.99 -12.04 13.75
CA SER A 118 15.18 -12.69 13.20
C SER A 118 15.88 -11.80 12.16
N SER A 119 17.10 -12.16 11.77
CA SER A 119 17.75 -11.57 10.60
C SER A 119 16.95 -11.82 9.31
N THR A 120 16.21 -12.93 9.26
CA THR A 120 15.31 -13.27 8.16
C THR A 120 14.09 -12.34 8.13
N THR A 121 13.51 -11.97 9.28
CA THR A 121 12.45 -10.95 9.36
C THR A 121 12.92 -9.66 8.71
N ARG A 122 14.09 -9.17 9.14
CA ARG A 122 14.69 -7.94 8.62
C ARG A 122 14.87 -8.00 7.11
N ARG A 123 15.36 -9.12 6.59
CA ARG A 123 15.51 -9.31 5.14
C ARG A 123 14.17 -9.17 4.42
N HIS A 124 13.13 -9.86 4.87
CA HIS A 124 11.80 -9.81 4.25
C HIS A 124 11.16 -8.42 4.31
N GLU A 125 11.35 -7.68 5.41
CA GLU A 125 10.88 -6.30 5.50
C GLU A 125 11.55 -5.38 4.44
N TRP A 126 12.86 -5.54 4.22
CA TRP A 126 13.55 -4.82 3.15
C TRP A 126 13.04 -5.20 1.75
N LEU A 127 12.73 -6.48 1.53
CA LEU A 127 12.15 -6.96 0.26
C LEU A 127 10.74 -6.40 0.06
N ALA A 128 9.93 -6.29 1.11
CA ALA A 128 8.60 -5.69 1.03
C ALA A 128 8.66 -4.18 0.75
N LEU A 129 9.58 -3.45 1.37
CA LEU A 129 9.80 -2.04 1.03
C LEU A 129 10.25 -1.84 -0.42
N LEU A 130 11.13 -2.70 -0.93
CA LEU A 130 11.53 -2.69 -2.34
C LEU A 130 10.36 -3.01 -3.27
N ALA A 131 9.54 -4.01 -2.93
CA ALA A 131 8.34 -4.35 -3.70
C ALA A 131 7.36 -3.17 -3.75
N MET A 132 7.08 -2.53 -2.61
CA MET A 132 6.16 -1.39 -2.55
C MET A 132 6.69 -0.16 -3.28
N LEU A 133 8.00 0.05 -3.27
CA LEU A 133 8.61 1.08 -4.06
C LEU A 133 8.40 0.81 -5.57
N ALA A 134 8.46 -0.44 -6.02
CA ALA A 134 8.51 -0.80 -7.43
C ALA A 134 7.20 -1.35 -8.03
N HIS A 135 6.13 -1.57 -7.25
CA HIS A 135 4.95 -2.31 -7.73
C HIS A 135 4.24 -1.66 -8.93
N ASP A 136 4.19 -0.32 -9.00
CA ASP A 136 3.66 0.45 -10.15
C ASP A 136 4.75 1.12 -10.99
N LEU A 137 5.95 0.52 -11.01
CA LEU A 137 7.04 1.03 -11.83
C LEU A 137 6.63 1.10 -13.31
N LEU A 138 6.67 2.31 -13.88
CA LEU A 138 6.24 2.62 -15.25
C LEU A 138 4.72 2.47 -15.49
N HIS A 139 3.89 2.59 -14.46
CA HIS A 139 2.45 2.65 -14.62
C HIS A 139 2.03 3.83 -15.52
N ASP A 140 1.17 3.55 -16.50
CA ASP A 140 0.76 4.50 -17.56
C ASP A 140 -0.65 5.08 -17.36
N GLY A 141 -1.34 4.63 -16.32
CA GLY A 141 -2.71 5.02 -15.99
C GLY A 141 -3.80 4.17 -16.65
N SER A 142 -3.39 3.13 -17.38
CA SER A 142 -4.30 2.15 -17.93
C SER A 142 -4.74 1.13 -16.87
N VAL A 143 -5.63 0.22 -17.27
CA VAL A 143 -6.02 -0.95 -16.48
C VAL A 143 -5.51 -2.21 -17.16
N ASN A 144 -5.31 -3.27 -16.37
CA ASN A 144 -4.91 -4.57 -16.89
C ASN A 144 -5.89 -5.07 -17.98
N GLN A 145 -5.34 -5.49 -19.12
CA GLN A 145 -6.09 -6.18 -20.18
C GLN A 145 -6.11 -7.71 -19.98
N TYR A 146 -5.17 -8.23 -19.20
CA TYR A 146 -5.06 -9.62 -18.78
C TYR A 146 -4.42 -9.66 -17.38
N PRO A 147 -4.53 -10.77 -16.64
CA PRO A 147 -4.03 -10.87 -15.27
C PRO A 147 -2.55 -10.50 -15.16
N ALA A 148 -2.22 -9.71 -14.14
CA ALA A 148 -0.91 -9.23 -13.77
C ALA A 148 -0.14 -8.48 -14.88
N GLN A 149 -0.84 -7.86 -15.83
CA GLN A 149 -0.19 -7.20 -16.97
C GLN A 149 0.76 -6.08 -16.53
N LEU A 150 0.27 -5.12 -15.74
CA LEU A 150 1.02 -3.95 -15.32
C LEU A 150 2.09 -4.34 -14.28
N GLU A 151 1.75 -5.23 -13.38
CA GLU A 151 2.64 -5.82 -12.38
C GLU A 151 3.81 -6.55 -13.05
N SER A 152 3.54 -7.29 -14.14
CA SER A 152 4.59 -7.95 -14.93
C SER A 152 5.52 -6.94 -15.61
N ARG A 153 5.01 -5.79 -16.08
CA ARG A 153 5.86 -4.72 -16.64
C ARG A 153 6.77 -4.14 -15.55
N SER A 154 6.24 -3.90 -14.36
CA SER A 154 7.01 -3.45 -13.19
C SER A 154 8.15 -4.42 -12.86
N VAL A 155 7.86 -5.72 -12.80
CA VAL A 155 8.87 -6.76 -12.56
C VAL A 155 9.94 -6.76 -13.65
N GLN A 156 9.55 -6.76 -14.94
CA GLN A 156 10.48 -6.78 -16.06
C GLN A 156 11.40 -5.56 -16.06
N ALA A 157 10.88 -4.39 -15.67
CA ALA A 157 11.64 -3.16 -15.56
C ALA A 157 12.62 -3.18 -14.37
N LEU A 158 12.24 -3.82 -13.26
CA LEU A 158 13.03 -3.92 -12.04
C LEU A 158 14.17 -4.96 -12.13
N GLU A 159 13.95 -6.06 -12.85
CA GLU A 159 14.86 -7.21 -12.89
C GLU A 159 16.32 -6.86 -13.25
N PRO A 160 16.62 -6.05 -14.28
CA PRO A 160 17.99 -5.64 -14.58
C PRO A 160 18.65 -4.82 -13.46
N VAL A 161 17.87 -4.06 -12.69
CA VAL A 161 18.38 -3.26 -11.56
C VAL A 161 18.75 -4.19 -10.40
N MET A 162 17.90 -5.16 -10.08
CA MET A 162 18.20 -6.16 -9.04
C MET A 162 19.46 -6.97 -9.36
N GLN A 163 19.61 -7.38 -10.62
CA GLN A 163 20.78 -8.12 -11.10
C GLN A 163 22.06 -7.28 -11.00
N ARG A 164 22.01 -6.00 -11.39
CA ARG A 164 23.15 -5.08 -11.33
C ARG A 164 23.66 -4.87 -9.90
N HIS A 165 22.77 -4.84 -8.91
CA HIS A 165 23.12 -4.74 -7.49
C HIS A 165 23.53 -6.08 -6.86
N GLY A 166 23.56 -7.16 -7.64
CA GLY A 166 23.97 -8.48 -7.17
C GLY A 166 22.99 -9.10 -6.18
N MET A 167 21.70 -8.76 -6.24
CA MET A 167 20.69 -9.40 -5.41
C MET A 167 20.65 -10.91 -5.68
N LEU A 168 20.51 -11.73 -4.64
CA LEU A 168 20.39 -13.18 -4.81
C LEU A 168 19.10 -13.54 -5.53
N ARG A 169 19.13 -14.60 -6.35
CA ARG A 169 17.97 -15.06 -7.14
C ARG A 169 16.72 -15.34 -6.28
N GLU A 170 16.91 -15.84 -5.07
CA GLU A 170 15.82 -16.06 -4.11
C GLU A 170 15.18 -14.76 -3.61
N ASP A 171 15.97 -13.70 -3.38
CA ASP A 171 15.44 -12.39 -3.00
C ASP A 171 14.71 -11.72 -4.18
N GLN A 172 15.25 -11.88 -5.40
CA GLN A 172 14.58 -11.42 -6.62
C GLN A 172 13.23 -12.13 -6.81
N ALA A 173 13.18 -13.44 -6.56
CA ALA A 173 11.96 -14.23 -6.66
C ALA A 173 10.89 -13.77 -5.65
N VAL A 174 11.29 -13.44 -4.41
CA VAL A 174 10.37 -12.87 -3.41
C VAL A 174 9.81 -11.54 -3.89
N VAL A 175 10.66 -10.58 -4.31
CA VAL A 175 10.19 -9.27 -4.78
C VAL A 175 9.26 -9.41 -5.99
N ARG A 176 9.61 -10.28 -6.95
CA ARG A 176 8.75 -10.61 -8.09
C ARG A 176 7.39 -11.15 -7.63
N HIS A 177 7.38 -12.09 -6.69
CA HIS A 177 6.14 -12.65 -6.15
C HIS A 177 5.28 -11.55 -5.52
N LEU A 178 5.86 -10.71 -4.66
CA LEU A 178 5.14 -9.64 -3.97
C LEU A 178 4.51 -8.64 -4.95
N ILE A 179 5.26 -8.20 -5.98
CA ILE A 179 4.74 -7.27 -6.99
C ILE A 179 3.62 -7.93 -7.81
N LEU A 180 3.78 -9.17 -8.27
CA LEU A 180 2.72 -9.84 -9.04
C LEU A 180 1.44 -10.02 -8.23
N LYS A 181 1.55 -10.15 -6.90
CA LYS A 181 0.40 -10.26 -6.01
C LYS A 181 -0.34 -8.93 -5.80
N THR A 182 0.18 -7.78 -6.23
CA THR A 182 -0.62 -6.53 -6.18
C THR A 182 -1.73 -6.48 -7.22
N ASP A 183 -1.80 -7.43 -8.17
CA ASP A 183 -2.96 -7.56 -9.05
C ASP A 183 -4.24 -7.76 -8.22
N PRO A 184 -5.25 -6.89 -8.36
CA PRO A 184 -6.53 -7.02 -7.67
C PRO A 184 -7.20 -8.39 -7.81
N GLN A 185 -6.96 -9.13 -8.90
CA GLN A 185 -7.49 -10.49 -9.08
C GLN A 185 -6.91 -11.52 -8.11
N CYS A 186 -5.69 -11.30 -7.62
CA CYS A 186 -5.00 -12.22 -6.71
C CYS A 186 -5.37 -12.00 -5.23
N VAL A 187 -5.96 -10.86 -4.87
CA VAL A 187 -6.18 -10.45 -3.48
C VAL A 187 -6.98 -11.47 -2.69
N ARG A 188 -8.17 -11.86 -3.18
CA ARG A 188 -9.03 -12.81 -2.45
C ARG A 188 -8.36 -14.16 -2.21
N GLU A 189 -7.62 -14.65 -3.21
CA GLU A 189 -6.91 -15.92 -3.11
C GLU A 189 -5.76 -15.84 -2.10
N SER A 190 -4.94 -14.78 -2.15
CA SER A 190 -3.83 -14.58 -1.21
C SER A 190 -4.31 -14.52 0.25
N HIS A 191 -5.37 -13.77 0.51
CA HIS A 191 -5.93 -13.67 1.86
C HIS A 191 -6.51 -15.02 2.34
N ALA A 192 -7.18 -15.78 1.47
CA ALA A 192 -7.68 -17.11 1.81
C ALA A 192 -6.55 -18.11 2.08
N LEU A 193 -5.44 -18.01 1.34
CA LEU A 193 -4.30 -18.92 1.44
C LEU A 193 -3.66 -18.93 2.83
N VAL A 194 -3.66 -17.78 3.51
CA VAL A 194 -3.00 -17.59 4.82
C VAL A 194 -3.97 -17.60 6.01
N ALA A 195 -5.28 -17.72 5.77
CA ALA A 195 -6.31 -17.53 6.80
C ALA A 195 -6.17 -18.49 8.01
N ASP A 196 -5.73 -19.73 7.75
CA ASP A 196 -5.62 -20.79 8.76
C ASP A 196 -4.15 -21.07 9.18
N ARG A 197 -3.23 -20.12 8.93
CA ARG A 197 -1.80 -20.26 9.23
C ARG A 197 -1.34 -19.21 10.22
N ASP A 198 -0.21 -19.48 10.89
CA ASP A 198 0.46 -18.47 11.69
C ASP A 198 0.96 -17.33 10.78
N PHE A 199 0.49 -16.11 11.02
CA PHE A 199 0.84 -14.98 10.20
C PHE A 199 2.23 -14.43 10.57
N VAL A 200 3.24 -14.77 9.76
CA VAL A 200 4.63 -14.36 9.98
C VAL A 200 5.25 -13.70 8.75
N VAL A 201 6.06 -12.65 8.95
CA VAL A 201 6.70 -11.87 7.87
C VAL A 201 7.65 -12.71 7.00
N GLU A 202 8.21 -13.78 7.56
CA GLU A 202 9.07 -14.71 6.85
C GLU A 202 8.32 -15.66 5.91
N ASP A 203 7.01 -15.81 6.08
CA ASP A 203 6.16 -16.47 5.10
C ASP A 203 5.84 -15.46 3.98
N VAL A 204 6.27 -15.78 2.77
CA VAL A 204 6.13 -14.92 1.60
C VAL A 204 4.66 -14.69 1.25
N ASP A 205 3.77 -15.65 1.51
CA ASP A 205 2.32 -15.48 1.27
C ASP A 205 1.72 -14.50 2.28
N CYS A 206 2.14 -14.56 3.55
CA CYS A 206 1.74 -13.58 4.57
C CYS A 206 2.27 -12.17 4.24
N LEU A 207 3.51 -12.10 3.77
CA LEU A 207 4.12 -10.85 3.33
C LEU A 207 3.40 -10.26 2.12
N ALA A 208 2.93 -11.10 1.19
CA ALA A 208 2.12 -10.67 0.05
C ALA A 208 0.79 -10.05 0.49
N VAL A 209 0.14 -10.60 1.52
CA VAL A 209 -1.06 -9.97 2.11
C VAL A 209 -0.74 -8.60 2.69
N LEU A 210 0.36 -8.42 3.41
CA LEU A 210 0.74 -7.08 3.90
C LEU A 210 1.02 -6.09 2.77
N VAL A 211 1.63 -6.55 1.67
CA VAL A 211 1.87 -5.75 0.46
C VAL A 211 0.57 -5.33 -0.21
N GLN A 212 -0.38 -6.26 -0.36
CA GLN A 212 -1.72 -5.97 -0.90
C GLN A 212 -2.47 -4.96 -0.03
N GLU A 213 -2.46 -5.16 1.29
CA GLU A 213 -3.08 -4.24 2.24
C GLU A 213 -2.44 -2.85 2.21
N ALA A 214 -1.10 -2.77 2.12
CA ALA A 214 -0.37 -1.50 2.07
C ALA A 214 -0.72 -0.67 0.83
N ASP A 215 -0.95 -1.33 -0.31
CA ASP A 215 -1.29 -0.69 -1.58
C ASP A 215 -2.65 0.06 -1.51
N ILE A 216 -3.65 -0.56 -0.87
CA ILE A 216 -5.01 -0.02 -0.81
C ILE A 216 -5.35 0.71 0.51
N LEU A 217 -4.45 0.72 1.49
CA LEU A 217 -4.71 1.29 2.80
C LEU A 217 -5.02 2.79 2.76
N ALA A 218 -4.20 3.60 2.09
CA ALA A 218 -4.45 5.04 1.98
C ALA A 218 -5.81 5.34 1.30
N SER A 219 -6.21 4.52 0.33
CA SER A 219 -7.51 4.62 -0.34
C SER A 219 -8.69 4.23 0.57
N THR A 220 -8.46 3.44 1.61
CA THR A 220 -9.50 3.01 2.55
C THR A 220 -9.81 4.07 3.61
N LEU A 221 -8.84 4.90 4.01
CA LEU A 221 -9.03 5.88 5.09
C LEU A 221 -9.93 7.04 4.70
N THR A 222 -10.76 7.51 5.63
CA THR A 222 -11.71 8.62 5.39
C THR A 222 -10.99 9.95 5.04
N VAL A 223 -9.82 10.19 5.65
CA VAL A 223 -9.03 11.42 5.45
C VAL A 223 -8.45 11.57 4.04
N THR A 224 -8.30 10.47 3.29
CA THR A 224 -7.62 10.44 1.99
C THR A 224 -8.44 9.78 0.88
N GLY A 225 -9.36 8.89 1.24
CA GLY A 225 -10.09 8.02 0.31
C GLY A 225 -10.88 8.76 -0.74
N LEU A 226 -11.60 9.84 -0.39
CA LEU A 226 -12.36 10.62 -1.38
C LEU A 226 -11.44 11.26 -2.43
N ASN A 227 -10.35 11.90 -1.98
CA ASN A 227 -9.43 12.55 -2.91
C ASN A 227 -8.74 11.54 -3.82
N LEU A 228 -8.29 10.42 -3.25
CA LEU A 228 -7.69 9.33 -4.02
C LEU A 228 -8.67 8.72 -5.02
N THR A 229 -9.93 8.52 -4.63
CA THR A 229 -10.99 8.04 -5.54
C THR A 229 -11.21 9.02 -6.71
N GLN A 230 -11.19 10.33 -6.46
CA GLN A 230 -11.26 11.34 -7.52
C GLN A 230 -10.05 11.28 -8.47
N ARG A 231 -8.85 11.05 -7.94
CA ARG A 231 -7.63 10.88 -8.74
C ARG A 231 -7.72 9.64 -9.62
N LEU A 232 -8.14 8.50 -9.07
CA LEU A 232 -8.29 7.26 -9.82
C LEU A 232 -9.37 7.38 -10.91
N SER A 233 -10.50 8.00 -10.56
CA SER A 233 -11.55 8.31 -11.53
C SER A 233 -11.04 9.16 -12.70
N ALA A 234 -10.27 10.23 -12.41
CA ALA A 234 -9.69 11.08 -13.44
C ALA A 234 -8.68 10.33 -14.32
N GLU A 235 -7.89 9.44 -13.72
CA GLU A 235 -6.95 8.59 -14.44
C GLU A 235 -7.65 7.65 -15.42
N TRP A 236 -8.70 6.97 -14.95
CA TRP A 236 -9.46 6.01 -15.75
C TRP A 236 -10.46 6.64 -16.72
N ALA A 237 -10.60 7.98 -16.72
CA ALA A 237 -11.60 8.67 -17.53
C ALA A 237 -11.49 8.34 -19.03
N THR A 238 -10.29 8.04 -19.53
CA THR A 238 -10.06 7.69 -20.93
C THR A 238 -10.04 6.17 -21.15
N SER A 239 -9.32 5.42 -20.30
CA SER A 239 -9.10 3.98 -20.47
C SER A 239 -10.29 3.12 -20.02
N ASN A 240 -11.08 3.59 -19.06
CA ASN A 240 -12.25 2.90 -18.53
C ASN A 240 -13.35 3.89 -18.05
N PRO A 241 -14.01 4.60 -18.99
CA PRO A 241 -14.95 5.68 -18.67
C PRO A 241 -16.17 5.22 -17.87
N SER A 242 -16.58 3.96 -18.02
CA SER A 242 -17.69 3.38 -17.25
C SER A 242 -17.33 3.30 -15.77
N MET A 243 -16.21 2.63 -15.45
CA MET A 243 -15.76 2.48 -14.07
C MET A 243 -15.34 3.80 -13.44
N SER A 244 -14.72 4.69 -14.22
CA SER A 244 -14.36 6.04 -13.78
C SER A 244 -15.54 6.79 -13.13
N ARG A 245 -16.74 6.69 -13.70
CA ARG A 245 -17.96 7.31 -13.14
C ARG A 245 -18.47 6.58 -11.91
N ILE A 246 -18.45 5.25 -11.93
CA ILE A 246 -18.93 4.41 -10.82
C ILE A 246 -18.13 4.70 -9.55
N LEU A 247 -16.81 4.87 -9.64
CA LEU A 247 -15.91 5.16 -8.52
C LEU A 247 -16.39 6.33 -7.66
N LEU A 248 -16.97 7.37 -8.28
CA LEU A 248 -17.41 8.59 -7.59
C LEU A 248 -18.77 8.48 -6.89
N THR A 249 -19.46 7.34 -7.06
CA THR A 249 -20.78 7.12 -6.45
C THR A 249 -20.66 6.53 -5.05
N HIS A 250 -21.66 6.76 -4.19
CA HIS A 250 -21.73 6.11 -2.87
C HIS A 250 -21.76 4.58 -3.00
N HIS A 251 -22.47 4.05 -4.02
CA HIS A 251 -22.48 2.62 -4.32
C HIS A 251 -21.10 2.10 -4.73
N GLY A 252 -20.36 2.83 -5.56
CA GLY A 252 -18.99 2.49 -5.96
C GLY A 252 -18.04 2.47 -4.77
N ARG A 253 -18.10 3.49 -3.90
CA ARG A 253 -17.33 3.53 -2.65
C ARG A 253 -17.67 2.36 -1.75
N LEU A 254 -18.96 2.06 -1.55
CA LEU A 254 -19.40 0.93 -0.75
C LEU A 254 -18.87 -0.40 -1.31
N ARG A 255 -18.96 -0.60 -2.62
CA ARG A 255 -18.43 -1.81 -3.30
C ARG A 255 -16.91 -1.93 -3.15
N PHE A 256 -16.17 -0.83 -3.23
CA PHE A 256 -14.73 -0.83 -2.95
C PHE A 256 -14.47 -1.28 -1.51
N LEU A 257 -15.15 -0.70 -0.52
CA LEU A 257 -14.96 -1.07 0.89
C LEU A 257 -15.36 -2.52 1.20
N GLU A 258 -16.37 -3.05 0.50
CA GLU A 258 -16.85 -4.43 0.69
C GLU A 258 -15.95 -5.48 0.03
N PHE A 259 -15.42 -5.19 -1.16
CA PHE A 259 -14.79 -6.22 -2.01
C PHE A 259 -13.38 -5.89 -2.46
N GLY A 260 -13.03 -4.60 -2.58
CA GLY A 260 -11.69 -4.16 -3.01
C GLY A 260 -10.73 -3.92 -1.83
N ALA A 261 -11.24 -3.41 -0.72
CA ALA A 261 -10.48 -3.05 0.48
C ALA A 261 -10.41 -4.22 1.48
N LEU A 262 -9.82 -5.34 1.05
CA LEU A 262 -9.70 -6.53 1.89
C LEU A 262 -8.52 -6.39 2.86
N PHE A 263 -8.79 -6.63 4.14
CA PHE A 263 -7.80 -6.63 5.22
C PHE A 263 -8.04 -7.84 6.12
N SER A 264 -7.02 -8.67 6.32
CA SER A 264 -7.06 -9.86 7.17
C SER A 264 -5.79 -10.09 7.99
N SER A 265 -4.73 -9.29 7.81
CA SER A 265 -3.53 -9.43 8.62
C SER A 265 -3.78 -9.08 10.10
N PRO A 266 -3.05 -9.70 11.04
CA PRO A 266 -3.09 -9.27 12.44
C PRO A 266 -2.65 -7.82 12.63
N ALA A 267 -1.71 -7.33 11.80
CA ALA A 267 -1.29 -5.94 11.80
C ALA A 267 -2.43 -4.98 11.49
N SER A 268 -3.23 -5.27 10.46
CA SER A 268 -4.33 -4.38 10.08
C SER A 268 -5.45 -4.37 11.12
N GLN A 269 -5.74 -5.54 11.69
CA GLN A 269 -6.67 -5.68 12.81
C GLN A 269 -6.20 -4.90 14.03
N TRP A 270 -4.93 -5.06 14.41
CA TRP A 270 -4.35 -4.36 15.56
C TRP A 270 -4.37 -2.83 15.36
N MET A 271 -4.22 -2.35 14.13
CA MET A 271 -4.33 -0.93 13.80
C MET A 271 -5.78 -0.40 13.79
N GLY A 272 -6.79 -1.24 13.90
CA GLY A 272 -8.20 -0.83 13.87
C GLY A 272 -8.73 -0.48 12.47
N ILE A 273 -8.10 -1.00 11.41
CA ILE A 273 -8.44 -0.64 10.02
C ILE A 273 -9.82 -1.20 9.63
N GLN A 274 -10.13 -2.41 10.07
CA GLN A 274 -11.39 -3.09 9.80
C GLN A 274 -12.56 -2.33 10.43
N GLU A 275 -12.38 -1.82 11.66
CA GLU A 275 -13.35 -1.02 12.39
C GLU A 275 -13.59 0.32 11.68
N ALA A 276 -12.52 1.00 11.26
CA ALA A 276 -12.62 2.25 10.49
C ALA A 276 -13.37 2.03 9.16
N ARG A 277 -13.04 0.97 8.44
CA ARG A 277 -13.73 0.57 7.20
C ARG A 277 -15.21 0.29 7.45
N GLN A 278 -15.54 -0.48 8.49
CA GLN A 278 -16.90 -0.84 8.83
C GLN A 278 -17.75 0.37 9.24
N ALA A 279 -17.15 1.32 9.97
CA ALA A 279 -17.80 2.57 10.35
C ALA A 279 -18.19 3.40 9.12
N GLU A 280 -17.30 3.52 8.14
CA GLU A 280 -17.59 4.23 6.88
C GLU A 280 -18.68 3.52 6.07
N MET A 281 -18.61 2.19 5.93
CA MET A 281 -19.64 1.40 5.25
C MET A 281 -21.03 1.62 5.87
N ASN A 282 -21.12 1.64 7.19
CA ASN A 282 -22.37 1.89 7.90
C ASN A 282 -22.89 3.31 7.65
N SER A 283 -22.01 4.31 7.54
CA SER A 283 -22.41 5.68 7.17
C SER A 283 -22.99 5.73 5.75
N LEU A 284 -22.28 5.14 4.79
CA LEU A 284 -22.70 5.13 3.38
C LEU A 284 -24.05 4.42 3.18
N ARG A 285 -24.30 3.31 3.89
CA ARG A 285 -25.58 2.61 3.84
C ARG A 285 -26.74 3.48 4.33
N ARG A 286 -26.58 4.15 5.48
CA ARG A 286 -27.58 5.10 6.00
C ARG A 286 -27.86 6.24 5.02
N GLU A 287 -26.82 6.79 4.40
CA GLU A 287 -26.97 7.87 3.41
C GLU A 287 -27.68 7.42 2.13
N LEU A 288 -27.48 6.17 1.70
CA LEU A 288 -28.16 5.58 0.55
C LEU A 288 -29.64 5.30 0.85
N GLU A 289 -29.95 4.79 2.04
CA GLU A 289 -31.31 4.58 2.52
C GLU A 289 -32.09 5.90 2.58
N ALA A 290 -31.54 6.92 3.25
CA ALA A 290 -32.18 8.24 3.36
C ALA A 290 -32.49 8.89 2.01
N ARG A 291 -31.59 8.75 1.02
CA ARG A 291 -31.82 9.26 -0.34
C ARG A 291 -32.92 8.53 -1.10
N THR A 292 -33.10 7.25 -0.81
CA THR A 292 -34.16 6.43 -1.42
C THR A 292 -35.53 6.85 -0.89
N ASP A 293 -35.62 7.11 0.42
CA ASP A 293 -36.85 7.60 1.07
C ASP A 293 -37.23 9.02 0.59
N THR A 294 -36.24 9.91 0.46
CA THR A 294 -36.50 11.29 -0.02
C THR A 294 -36.99 11.31 -1.49
N ALA A 295 -36.46 10.41 -2.33
CA ALA A 295 -36.90 10.29 -3.72
C ALA A 295 -38.35 9.78 -3.82
N LEU A 296 -38.76 8.88 -2.92
CA LEU A 296 -40.13 8.35 -2.86
C LEU A 296 -41.14 9.39 -2.33
N GLU A 297 -40.74 10.28 -1.42
CA GLU A 297 -41.58 11.39 -0.96
C GLU A 297 -41.78 12.47 -2.02
N SER A 298 -40.80 12.72 -2.91
CA SER A 298 -40.92 13.71 -3.99
C SER A 298 -41.82 13.31 -5.17
N VAL A 299 -42.30 12.06 -5.18
CA VAL A 299 -43.17 11.49 -6.22
C VAL A 299 -44.63 11.35 -5.72
N ARG A 300 -44.92 11.76 -4.48
CA ARG A 300 -46.27 11.83 -3.91
C ARG A 300 -46.78 13.26 -3.87
#